data_AF-A0A7Y2J5G1-F1
#
_entry.id   AF-A0A7Y2J5G1-F1
#
_cell.length_a   1.000
_cell.length_b   1.000
_cell.length_c   1.000
_cell.angle_alpha   90.00
_cell.angle_beta   90.00
_cell.angle_gamma   90.00
#
_symmetry.space_group_name_H-M   'P 1'
#
loop_
_entity.id
_entity.type
_entity.pdbx_description
1 polymer ?
#
loop_
_entity_poly.entity_id
_entity_poly.type
_entity_poly.pdbx_seq_one_letter_code
_entity_poly.pdbx_strand_id
1 'polypeptide(L)'
;MKLIFVYNAKSGMIHAILDSAHKLLSPSTYACRLCALTFDTFSEKKAWKAFQKSVDMEMLFYHIDEFELQYGQQHFDYPIVLQDDSSGLRPVITDKMFDNIKSTEELIETIKTIKV
;
A
#
# COMPACT_ATOMS: atom_id res chain seq x y z
N MET A 1 13.70 -10.31 -7.18
CA MET A 1 13.43 -8.92 -6.80
C MET A 1 11.93 -8.76 -6.65
N LYS A 2 11.45 -8.10 -5.61
CA LYS A 2 10.02 -7.94 -5.34
C LYS A 2 9.71 -6.53 -4.85
N LEU A 3 8.47 -6.08 -5.03
CA LEU A 3 7.96 -4.86 -4.42
C LEU A 3 7.11 -5.19 -3.20
N ILE A 4 7.35 -4.47 -2.11
CA ILE A 4 6.61 -4.61 -0.86
C ILE A 4 5.81 -3.34 -0.64
N PHE A 5 4.50 -3.48 -0.62
CA PHE A 5 3.54 -2.43 -0.37
C PHE A 5 3.11 -2.51 1.10
N VAL A 6 3.40 -1.46 1.86
CA VAL A 6 2.97 -1.38 3.27
C VAL A 6 1.91 -0.30 3.41
N TYR A 7 0.69 -0.73 3.72
CA TYR A 7 -0.44 0.15 3.97
C TYR A 7 -0.26 0.88 5.30
N ASN A 8 -0.71 2.13 5.38
CA ASN A 8 -0.81 2.85 6.66
C ASN A 8 -2.07 2.41 7.44
N ALA A 9 -2.09 1.15 7.83
CA ALA A 9 -3.15 0.52 8.62
C ALA A 9 -2.58 -0.66 9.41
N LYS A 10 -3.25 -1.07 10.48
CA LYS A 10 -2.93 -2.30 11.25
C LYS A 10 -3.89 -3.42 10.90
N SER A 11 -3.41 -4.66 10.93
CA SER A 11 -4.23 -5.86 10.72
C SER A 11 -5.39 -5.88 11.72
N GLY A 12 -6.59 -6.23 11.25
CA GLY A 12 -7.82 -6.22 12.05
C GLY A 12 -8.62 -4.90 12.09
N MET A 13 -8.03 -3.75 11.72
CA MET A 13 -8.82 -2.50 11.62
C MET A 13 -9.80 -2.52 10.43
N ILE A 14 -9.48 -3.22 9.34
CA ILE A 14 -10.34 -3.27 8.14
C ILE A 14 -11.65 -4.04 8.42
N HIS A 15 -11.60 -5.14 9.19
CA HIS A 15 -12.82 -5.85 9.61
C HIS A 15 -13.69 -4.99 10.53
N ALA A 16 -13.08 -4.21 11.43
CA ALA A 16 -13.83 -3.33 12.34
C ALA A 16 -14.51 -2.14 11.63
N ILE A 17 -14.01 -1.72 10.47
CA ILE A 17 -14.59 -0.63 9.66
C ILE A 17 -15.84 -1.11 8.91
N LEU A 18 -15.85 -2.36 8.41
CA LEU A 18 -17.03 -2.95 7.74
C LEU A 18 -18.20 -3.17 8.70
N ASP A 19 -17.93 -3.55 9.96
CA ASP A 19 -18.98 -3.74 10.98
C ASP A 19 -19.53 -2.43 11.57
N SER A 20 -18.84 -1.30 11.40
CA SER A 20 -19.16 -0.04 12.08
C SER A 20 -19.74 1.01 11.14
N ALA A 21 -20.95 0.78 10.62
CA ALA A 21 -21.74 1.78 9.88
C ALA A 21 -22.03 3.08 10.68
N HIS A 22 -21.72 3.12 11.98
CA HIS A 22 -21.84 4.28 12.86
C HIS A 22 -20.52 4.97 13.25
N LYS A 23 -19.36 4.61 12.66
CA LYS A 23 -18.08 5.36 12.81
C LYS A 23 -17.77 6.26 11.61
N LEU A 24 -18.81 6.84 11.03
CA LEU A 24 -18.68 8.16 10.40
C LEU A 24 -18.11 9.12 11.45
N LEU A 25 -17.23 10.05 11.04
CA LEU A 25 -16.67 11.16 11.83
C LEU A 25 -15.27 10.97 12.44
N SER A 26 -14.31 10.44 11.67
CA SER A 26 -12.97 11.03 11.66
C SER A 26 -12.23 10.69 10.35
N PRO A 27 -12.17 11.61 9.37
CA PRO A 27 -11.27 11.48 8.21
C PRO A 27 -9.79 11.35 8.63
N SER A 28 -9.48 11.68 9.89
CA SER A 28 -8.15 11.67 10.47
C SER A 28 -7.76 10.37 11.19
N THR A 29 -8.62 9.36 11.26
CA THR A 29 -8.23 8.04 11.81
C THR A 29 -7.75 7.08 10.71
N TYR A 30 -6.83 7.57 9.86
CA TYR A 30 -6.11 6.87 8.79
C TYR A 30 -6.85 6.76 7.44
N ALA A 31 -6.93 7.88 6.72
CA ALA A 31 -7.07 7.84 5.26
C ALA A 31 -5.75 7.32 4.65
N CYS A 32 -5.52 6.01 4.74
CA CYS A 32 -4.41 5.35 4.08
C CYS A 32 -4.49 5.63 2.56
N ARG A 33 -3.61 6.50 2.05
CA ARG A 33 -3.61 6.93 0.64
C ARG A 33 -3.48 5.75 -0.30
N LEU A 34 -2.54 4.84 -0.02
CA LEU A 34 -2.37 3.62 -0.80
C LEU A 34 -3.64 2.76 -0.82
N CYS A 35 -4.33 2.63 0.32
CA CYS A 35 -5.60 1.90 0.40
C CYS A 35 -6.68 2.52 -0.50
N ALA A 36 -6.80 3.85 -0.51
CA ALA A 36 -7.74 4.56 -1.38
C ALA A 36 -7.40 4.45 -2.88
N LEU A 37 -6.11 4.24 -3.20
CA LEU A 37 -5.64 4.02 -4.56
C LEU A 37 -5.82 2.57 -5.02
N THR A 38 -5.86 1.59 -4.12
CA THR A 38 -5.93 0.15 -4.48
C THR A 38 -7.28 -0.50 -4.20
N PHE A 39 -8.11 0.04 -3.32
CA PHE A 39 -9.42 -0.50 -2.94
C PHE A 39 -10.58 0.50 -3.16
N ASP A 40 -11.75 -0.06 -3.46
CA ASP A 40 -13.06 0.54 -3.26
C ASP A 40 -13.64 0.06 -1.91
N THR A 41 -14.89 0.43 -1.58
CA THR A 41 -15.51 0.14 -0.27
C THR A 41 -15.47 -1.33 0.17
N PHE A 42 -15.54 -2.27 -0.78
CA PHE A 42 -15.67 -3.71 -0.47
C PHE A 42 -14.65 -4.60 -1.19
N SER A 43 -13.90 -4.05 -2.15
CA SER A 43 -13.02 -4.87 -3.00
C SER A 43 -11.89 -4.06 -3.58
N GLU A 44 -10.81 -4.76 -3.92
CA GLU A 44 -9.72 -4.23 -4.71
C GLU A 44 -10.21 -3.69 -6.07
N LYS A 45 -9.68 -2.55 -6.49
CA LYS A 45 -10.02 -1.94 -7.78
C LYS A 45 -9.61 -2.85 -8.93
N LYS A 46 -10.49 -2.99 -9.92
CA LYS A 46 -10.26 -3.86 -11.09
C LYS A 46 -8.98 -3.51 -11.85
N ALA A 47 -8.70 -2.21 -12.04
CA ALA A 47 -7.49 -1.74 -12.73
C ALA A 47 -6.21 -2.16 -11.99
N TRP A 48 -6.20 -2.02 -10.67
CA TRP A 48 -5.08 -2.42 -9.82
C TRP A 48 -4.84 -3.93 -9.85
N LYS A 49 -5.91 -4.72 -9.71
CA LYS A 49 -5.83 -6.18 -9.79
C LYS A 49 -5.39 -6.68 -11.17
N ALA A 50 -5.84 -6.03 -12.24
CA ALA A 50 -5.41 -6.36 -13.60
C ALA A 50 -3.92 -6.03 -13.80
N PHE A 51 -3.45 -4.91 -13.28
CA PHE A 51 -2.05 -4.52 -13.33
C PHE A 51 -1.14 -5.54 -12.63
N GLN A 52 -1.46 -5.94 -11.40
CA GLN A 52 -0.70 -6.96 -10.67
C GLN A 52 -0.54 -8.27 -11.45
N LYS A 53 -1.58 -8.69 -12.18
CA LYS A 53 -1.54 -9.89 -13.02
C LYS A 53 -0.77 -9.70 -14.33
N SER A 54 -0.55 -8.46 -14.75
CA SER A 54 0.08 -8.13 -16.03
C SER A 54 1.60 -8.03 -15.94
N VAL A 55 2.15 -7.93 -14.74
CA VAL A 55 3.59 -7.76 -14.50
C VAL A 55 4.21 -9.06 -14.00
N ASP A 56 5.37 -9.41 -14.52
CA ASP A 56 6.18 -10.53 -14.05
C ASP A 56 7.08 -10.12 -12.87
N MET A 57 6.45 -9.47 -11.89
CA MET A 57 7.12 -8.96 -10.70
C MET A 57 6.31 -9.36 -9.48
N GLU A 58 6.99 -9.98 -8.52
CA GLU A 58 6.37 -10.32 -7.25
C GLU A 58 6.03 -9.05 -6.47
N MET A 59 4.75 -8.93 -6.09
CA MET A 59 4.25 -7.84 -5.25
C MET A 59 3.70 -8.44 -3.96
N LEU A 60 4.23 -7.99 -2.83
CA LEU A 60 3.78 -8.36 -1.49
C LEU A 60 3.07 -7.19 -0.83
N PHE A 61 2.05 -7.49 -0.04
CA PHE A 61 1.17 -6.50 0.56
C PHE A 61 1.05 -6.77 2.06
N TYR A 62 1.27 -5.74 2.88
CA TYR A 62 1.22 -5.84 4.33
C TYR A 62 0.55 -4.62 4.97
N HIS A 63 -0.07 -4.85 6.12
CA HIS A 63 -0.29 -3.82 7.13
C HIS A 63 0.98 -3.53 7.93
N ILE A 64 1.03 -2.42 8.66
CA ILE A 64 2.24 -1.99 9.42
C ILE A 64 2.72 -3.07 10.36
N ASP A 65 1.81 -3.65 11.16
CA ASP A 65 2.12 -4.67 12.15
C ASP A 65 2.53 -6.00 11.52
N GLU A 66 1.94 -6.38 10.40
CA GLU A 66 2.36 -7.56 9.63
C GLU A 66 3.76 -7.36 9.05
N PHE A 67 4.04 -6.17 8.51
CA PHE A 67 5.33 -5.82 7.95
C PHE A 67 6.42 -5.81 9.03
N GLU A 68 6.17 -5.13 10.16
CA GLU A 68 7.13 -5.05 11.27
C GLU A 68 7.37 -6.42 11.93
N LEU A 69 6.37 -7.29 11.95
CA LEU A 69 6.53 -8.66 12.43
C LEU A 69 7.45 -9.48 11.50
N GLN A 70 7.34 -9.30 10.19
CA GLN A 70 8.10 -10.06 9.18
C GLN A 70 9.51 -9.52 8.95
N TYR A 71 9.68 -8.19 8.91
CA TYR A 71 10.92 -7.51 8.52
C TYR A 71 11.61 -6.78 9.70
N GLY A 72 11.09 -6.95 10.91
CA GLY A 72 11.52 -6.24 12.11
C GLY A 72 10.96 -4.81 12.18
N GLN A 73 11.08 -4.17 13.34
CA GLN A 73 10.68 -2.77 13.49
C GLN A 73 11.55 -1.87 12.61
N GLN A 74 10.90 -1.18 11.68
CA GLN A 74 11.54 -0.23 10.77
C GLN A 74 11.05 1.19 11.08
N HIS A 75 11.92 2.19 10.93
CA HIS A 75 11.55 3.60 11.13
C HIS A 75 11.15 4.26 9.80
N PHE A 76 10.10 3.73 9.15
CA PHE A 76 9.54 4.32 7.94
C PHE A 76 8.26 5.11 8.23
N ASP A 77 8.02 6.14 7.42
CA ASP A 77 6.71 6.78 7.32
C ASP A 77 5.82 5.98 6.36
N TYR A 78 4.59 5.70 6.78
CA TYR A 78 3.62 4.89 6.01
C TYR A 78 2.51 5.76 5.41
N PRO A 79 1.95 5.42 4.24
CA PRO A 79 2.21 4.20 3.46
C PRO A 79 3.52 4.30 2.66
N ILE A 80 4.12 3.15 2.35
CA ILE A 80 5.39 3.08 1.63
C ILE A 80 5.40 1.90 0.65
N VAL A 81 6.14 2.06 -0.45
CA VAL A 81 6.52 0.96 -1.35
C VAL A 81 8.03 0.80 -1.28
N LEU A 82 8.47 -0.41 -0.97
CA LEU A 82 9.86 -0.81 -0.87
C LEU A 82 10.20 -1.76 -2.02
N GLN A 83 11.43 -1.66 -2.52
CA GLN A 83 12.07 -2.68 -3.33
C GLN A 83 12.88 -3.58 -2.40
N ASP A 84 12.70 -4.89 -2.55
CA ASP A 84 13.50 -5.91 -1.87
C ASP A 84 14.35 -6.66 -2.92
N ASP A 85 15.66 -6.44 -2.82
CA ASP A 85 16.70 -7.02 -3.67
C ASP A 85 17.90 -7.50 -2.83
N SER A 86 18.97 -7.98 -3.47
CA SER A 86 20.16 -8.48 -2.78
C SER A 86 20.85 -7.47 -1.85
N SER A 87 20.54 -6.18 -1.99
CA SER A 87 21.06 -5.06 -1.20
C SER A 87 20.17 -4.72 0.01
N GLY A 88 19.03 -5.40 0.16
CA GLY A 88 18.05 -5.17 1.22
C GLY A 88 16.89 -4.25 0.80
N LEU A 89 16.13 -3.81 1.79
CA LEU A 89 14.92 -2.99 1.61
C LEU A 89 15.28 -1.54 1.27
N ARG A 90 14.77 -1.04 0.15
CA ARG A 90 14.94 0.36 -0.28
C ARG A 90 13.61 1.03 -0.62
N PRO A 91 13.30 2.23 -0.09
CA PRO A 91 12.13 2.99 -0.50
C PRO A 91 12.15 3.36 -1.98
N VAL A 92 11.04 3.09 -2.67
CA VAL A 92 10.83 3.49 -4.08
C VAL A 92 9.62 4.42 -4.25
N ILE A 93 8.63 4.35 -3.35
CA ILE A 93 7.57 5.34 -3.22
C ILE A 93 7.36 5.62 -1.74
N THR A 94 7.63 6.86 -1.30
CA THR A 94 7.44 7.26 0.10
C THR A 94 6.04 7.81 0.36
N ASP A 95 5.67 7.95 1.63
CA ASP A 95 4.46 8.62 2.10
C ASP A 95 4.20 9.97 1.39
N LYS A 96 5.22 10.83 1.30
CA LYS A 96 5.15 12.14 0.63
C LYS A 96 4.91 12.05 -0.87
N MET A 97 5.37 10.98 -1.52
CA MET A 97 5.12 10.77 -2.94
C MET A 97 3.65 10.43 -3.18
N PHE A 98 3.02 9.67 -2.27
CA PHE A 98 1.58 9.35 -2.35
C PHE A 98 0.69 10.60 -2.31
N ASP A 99 1.12 11.68 -1.68
CA ASP A 99 0.36 12.94 -1.71
C ASP A 99 0.22 13.53 -3.12
N ASN A 100 1.11 13.15 -4.04
CA ASN A 100 1.07 13.60 -5.43
C ASN A 100 0.40 12.59 -6.39
N ILE A 101 0.15 11.36 -5.94
CA ILE A 101 -0.51 10.32 -6.75
C ILE A 101 -2.02 10.40 -6.50
N LYS A 102 -2.78 10.82 -7.51
CA LYS A 102 -4.21 11.13 -7.39
C LYS A 102 -5.12 10.00 -7.87
N SER A 103 -4.58 9.05 -8.62
CA SER A 103 -5.36 7.98 -9.24
C SER A 103 -4.65 6.64 -9.21
N THR A 104 -5.43 5.57 -9.36
CA THR A 104 -4.90 4.20 -9.49
C THR A 104 -4.01 4.08 -10.73
N GLU A 105 -4.37 4.78 -11.79
CA GLU A 105 -3.65 4.86 -13.06
C GLU A 105 -2.27 5.53 -12.86
N GLU A 106 -2.21 6.67 -12.16
CA GLU A 106 -0.94 7.33 -11.82
C GLU A 106 -0.05 6.46 -10.93
N LEU A 107 -0.62 5.70 -9.99
CA LEU A 107 0.13 4.75 -9.18
C LEU A 107 0.76 3.67 -10.07
N ILE A 108 -0.02 3.10 -10.99
CA ILE A 108 0.44 2.10 -11.95
C ILE A 108 1.56 2.66 -12.83
N GLU A 109 1.38 3.86 -13.37
CA GLU A 109 2.40 4.54 -14.18
C GLU A 109 3.68 4.78 -13.39
N THR A 110 3.57 5.27 -12.15
CA THR A 110 4.70 5.45 -11.24
C THR A 110 5.47 4.14 -11.05
N ILE A 111 4.77 3.03 -10.78
CA ILE A 111 5.41 1.72 -10.57
C ILE A 111 6.11 1.23 -11.84
N LYS A 112 5.52 1.44 -13.03
CA LYS A 112 6.15 1.07 -14.31
C LYS A 112 7.45 1.82 -14.58
N THR A 113 7.68 2.98 -13.95
CA THR A 113 8.95 3.71 -14.06
C THR A 113 10.05 3.17 -13.15
N ILE A 114 9.69 2.35 -12.15
CA ILE A 114 10.66 1.75 -11.23
C ILE A 114 11.48 0.76 -12.04
N LYS A 115 12.75 1.09 -12.24
CA LYS A 115 13.70 0.22 -12.92
C LYS A 115 13.94 -1.02 -12.06
N VAL A 116 13.58 -2.15 -12.64
CA VAL A 116 13.89 -3.50 -12.17
C VAL A 116 15.27 -3.87 -12.66
#